data_AF-H0SW15-F1
#
_entry.id   AF-H0SW15-F1
#
_cell.length_a   1.000
_cell.length_b   1.000
_cell.length_c   1.000
_cell.angle_alpha   90.00
_cell.angle_beta   90.00
_cell.angle_gamma   90.00
#
_symmetry.space_group_name_H-M   'P 1'
#
loop_
_entity.id
_entity.type
_entity.pdbx_description
1 polymer ?
#
loop_
_entity_poly.entity_id
_entity_poly.type
_entity_poly.pdbx_seq_one_letter_code
_entity_poly.pdbx_strand_id
1 'polypeptide(L)'
;MRPFNFNTSAELFPAAIRKKKRAGFAYRRFGTAAEAVRFAMEELPADSLNGAYLQVEEARFDQNGIRTLYESEAFPLPRRAVDKAPDADAA
;
A
#
# COMPACT_ATOMS: atom_id res chain seq x y z
N MET A 1 10.48 11.91 -13.19
CA MET A 1 9.99 10.84 -12.28
C MET A 1 10.01 9.54 -13.07
N ARG A 2 10.60 8.46 -12.54
CA ARG A 2 10.46 7.14 -13.17
C ARG A 2 9.05 6.62 -12.89
N PRO A 3 8.36 6.02 -13.87
CA PRO A 3 7.10 5.35 -13.62
C PRO A 3 7.32 4.21 -12.62
N PHE A 4 6.47 4.12 -11.62
CA PHE A 4 6.48 3.00 -10.68
C PHE A 4 5.86 1.78 -11.35
N ASN A 5 6.58 0.66 -11.39
CA ASN A 5 6.08 -0.57 -11.97
C ASN A 5 5.32 -1.39 -10.92
N PHE A 6 4.00 -1.42 -11.05
CA PHE A 6 3.14 -2.18 -10.14
C PHE A 6 3.21 -3.70 -10.33
N ASN A 7 3.71 -4.16 -11.49
CA ASN A 7 3.81 -5.58 -11.86
C ASN A 7 5.07 -6.28 -11.32
N THR A 8 5.92 -5.56 -10.58
CA THR A 8 7.13 -6.16 -10.00
C THR A 8 6.87 -6.65 -8.59
N SER A 9 7.69 -7.60 -8.13
CA SER A 9 7.58 -8.17 -6.78
C SER A 9 7.81 -7.12 -5.70
N ALA A 10 7.02 -7.19 -4.64
CA ALA A 10 7.10 -6.27 -3.52
C ALA A 10 7.14 -7.00 -2.18
N GLU A 11 7.88 -6.41 -1.25
CA GLU A 11 8.12 -6.95 0.06
C GLU A 11 7.67 -5.94 1.10
N LEU A 12 6.76 -6.37 1.97
CA LEU A 12 6.23 -5.54 3.03
C LEU A 12 6.90 -5.90 4.35
N PHE A 13 7.60 -4.92 4.91
CA PHE A 13 8.34 -5.06 6.15
C PHE A 13 7.58 -4.37 7.29
N PRO A 14 7.34 -5.07 8.41
CA PRO A 14 6.79 -4.44 9.59
C PRO A 14 7.82 -3.50 10.23
N ALA A 15 7.33 -2.44 10.86
CA ALA A 15 8.18 -1.63 11.72
C ALA A 15 8.69 -2.48 12.89
N ALA A 16 10.00 -2.42 13.13
CA ALA A 16 10.61 -2.99 14.33
C ALA A 16 10.24 -2.11 15.54
N ILE A 17 9.05 -2.32 16.13
CA ILE A 17 8.63 -1.58 17.33
C ILE A 17 9.16 -2.31 18.58
N ARG A 18 10.14 -1.69 19.27
CA ARG A 18 10.71 -2.15 20.56
C ARG A 18 9.70 -2.28 21.72
N LYS A 19 8.45 -1.85 21.55
CA LYS A 19 7.37 -1.94 22.55
C LYS A 19 6.31 -2.96 22.13
N LYS A 20 6.57 -4.22 22.49
CA LYS A 20 5.72 -5.41 22.78
C LYS A 20 4.28 -5.59 22.22
N LYS A 21 3.61 -4.69 21.51
CA LYS A 21 2.19 -4.84 21.17
C LYS A 21 1.69 -4.30 19.82
N ARG A 22 2.54 -3.78 18.93
CA ARG A 22 2.04 -3.05 17.73
C ARG A 22 2.34 -3.64 16.35
N ALA A 23 3.17 -4.68 16.22
CA ALA A 23 3.31 -5.36 14.93
C ALA A 23 2.22 -6.43 14.79
N GLY A 24 1.02 -6.01 14.40
CA GLY A 24 -0.10 -6.91 14.10
C GLY A 24 0.08 -7.69 12.78
N PHE A 25 1.19 -7.49 12.05
CA PHE A 25 1.49 -8.24 10.84
C PHE A 25 2.98 -8.64 10.80
N ALA A 26 3.22 -9.83 10.27
CA ALA A 26 4.55 -10.34 9.99
C ALA A 26 4.97 -9.99 8.55
N TYR A 27 6.28 -10.00 8.27
CA TYR A 27 6.83 -9.86 6.93
C TYR A 27 6.04 -10.67 5.90
N ARG A 28 5.69 -10.01 4.78
CA ARG A 28 4.95 -10.64 3.69
C ARG A 28 5.48 -10.16 2.35
N ARG A 29 5.79 -11.09 1.47
CA ARG A 29 6.14 -10.84 0.08
C ARG A 29 4.93 -11.06 -0.81
N PHE A 30 4.81 -10.25 -1.84
CA PHE A 30 3.76 -10.30 -2.85
C PHE A 30 4.40 -10.49 -4.22
N GLY A 31 3.67 -11.17 -5.11
CA GLY A 31 4.09 -11.33 -6.50
C GLY A 31 4.11 -9.99 -7.23
N THR A 32 3.23 -9.07 -6.84
CA THR A 32 3.14 -7.72 -7.42
C THR A 32 3.10 -6.62 -6.35
N ALA A 33 3.65 -5.46 -6.69
CA ALA A 33 3.58 -4.26 -5.88
C ALA A 33 2.17 -3.73 -5.74
N ALA A 34 1.32 -3.94 -6.75
CA ALA A 34 -0.09 -3.62 -6.66
C ALA A 34 -0.76 -4.35 -5.50
N GLU A 35 -0.54 -5.66 -5.39
CA GLU A 35 -1.10 -6.48 -4.31
C GLU A 35 -0.58 -6.04 -2.94
N ALA A 36 0.71 -5.75 -2.84
CA ALA A 36 1.33 -5.31 -1.59
C ALA A 36 0.74 -3.97 -1.10
N VAL A 37 0.58 -3.01 -2.01
CA VAL A 37 -0.03 -1.70 -1.71
C VAL A 37 -1.50 -1.86 -1.32
N ARG A 38 -2.26 -2.67 -2.07
CA ARG A 38 -3.67 -2.96 -1.74
C ARG A 38 -3.80 -3.59 -0.36
N PHE A 39 -3.00 -4.60 -0.06
CA PHE A 39 -2.98 -5.27 1.24
C PHE A 39 -2.61 -4.30 2.36
N ALA A 40 -1.60 -3.46 2.14
CA ALA A 40 -1.17 -2.46 3.10
C ALA A 40 -2.26 -1.43 3.45
N MET A 41 -3.15 -1.11 2.52
CA MET A 41 -4.24 -0.14 2.72
C MET A 41 -5.56 -0.77 3.17
N GLU A 42 -5.92 -1.95 2.65
CA GLU A 42 -7.23 -2.58 2.89
C GLU A 42 -7.22 -3.59 4.05
N GLU A 43 -6.14 -4.35 4.21
CA GLU A 43 -6.06 -5.45 5.18
C GLU A 43 -5.26 -5.05 6.43
N LEU A 44 -4.37 -4.08 6.28
CA LEU A 44 -3.45 -3.67 7.33
C LEU A 44 -4.05 -2.55 8.20
N PRO A 45 -4.09 -2.72 9.54
CA PRO A 45 -4.53 -1.66 10.43
C PRO A 45 -3.62 -0.43 10.32
N ALA A 46 -4.19 0.77 10.38
CA ALA A 46 -3.43 2.02 10.32
C ALA A 46 -2.29 2.07 11.37
N ASP A 47 -2.51 1.50 12.57
CA ASP A 47 -1.49 1.36 13.61
C ASP A 47 -0.27 0.53 13.19
N SER A 48 -0.47 -0.50 12.36
CA SER A 48 0.59 -1.36 11.85
C SER A 48 1.25 -0.76 10.59
N LEU A 49 0.50 0.00 9.80
CA LEU A 49 1.03 0.75 8.66
C LEU A 49 1.96 1.90 9.11
N ASN A 50 1.73 2.50 10.30
CA ASN A 50 2.45 3.65 10.85
C ASN A 50 3.95 3.45 11.18
N GLY A 51 4.51 2.34 10.74
CA GLY A 51 5.96 2.17 10.62
C GLY A 51 6.34 1.04 9.65
N ALA A 52 5.36 0.48 8.95
CA ALA A 52 5.64 -0.45 7.88
C ALA A 52 6.21 0.32 6.69
N TYR A 53 7.14 -0.31 6.00
CA TYR A 53 7.61 0.17 4.72
C TYR A 53 7.52 -0.96 3.70
N LEU A 54 7.19 -0.58 2.49
CA LEU A 54 7.03 -1.45 1.35
C LEU A 54 8.23 -1.23 0.45
N GLN A 55 8.99 -2.30 0.21
CA GLN A 55 10.12 -2.30 -0.70
C GLN A 55 9.73 -2.98 -2.00
N VAL A 56 9.97 -2.30 -3.10
CA VAL A 56 9.67 -2.76 -4.46
C VAL A 56 10.95 -2.61 -5.26
N GLU A 57 11.56 -3.72 -5.63
CA GLU A 57 12.92 -3.73 -6.19
C GLU A 57 13.91 -2.97 -5.29
N GLU A 58 14.43 -1.82 -5.75
CA GLU A 58 15.30 -0.91 -5.00
C GLU A 58 14.58 0.27 -4.34
N ALA A 59 13.30 0.46 -4.64
CA ALA A 59 12.53 1.58 -4.13
C ALA A 59 11.87 1.22 -2.79
N ARG A 60 12.02 2.10 -1.80
CA ARG A 60 11.37 1.97 -0.49
C ARG A 60 10.27 3.02 -0.35
N PHE A 61 9.11 2.60 0.09
CA PHE A 61 7.93 3.42 0.29
C PHE A 61 7.45 3.27 1.72
N ASP A 62 7.47 4.38 2.46
CA ASP A 62 6.82 4.45 3.76
C ASP A 62 5.29 4.56 3.59
N GLN A 63 4.55 4.61 4.70
CA GLN A 63 3.09 4.78 4.72
C GLN A 63 2.58 5.82 3.70
N ASN A 64 3.17 7.03 3.67
CA ASN A 64 2.74 8.07 2.74
C ASN A 64 2.99 7.70 1.28
N GLY A 65 4.11 7.01 1.01
CA GLY A 65 4.43 6.51 -0.32
C GLY A 65 3.44 5.45 -0.77
N ILE A 66 3.14 4.48 0.09
CA ILE A 66 2.15 3.43 -0.15
C ILE A 66 0.77 4.04 -0.44
N ARG A 67 0.35 5.03 0.37
CA ARG A 67 -0.91 5.74 0.17
C ARG A 67 -0.95 6.49 -1.17
N THR A 68 0.11 7.22 -1.51
CA THR A 68 0.23 7.90 -2.80
C THR A 68 0.14 6.92 -3.98
N LEU A 69 0.78 5.75 -3.85
CA LEU A 69 0.72 4.70 -4.86
C LEU A 69 -0.69 4.10 -5.01
N TYR A 70 -1.42 3.95 -3.91
CA TYR A 70 -2.80 3.47 -3.92
C TYR A 70 -3.78 4.50 -4.53
N GLU A 71 -3.57 5.78 -4.23
CA GLU A 71 -4.40 6.88 -4.74
C GLU A 71 -4.08 7.23 -6.21
N SER A 72 -2.89 6.85 -6.71
CA SER A 72 -2.42 7.10 -8.08
C SER A 72 -3.23 6.37 -9.15
N GLU A 73 -3.65 7.08 -10.20
CA GLU A 73 -4.39 6.54 -11.35
C GLU A 73 -3.65 5.43 -12.10
N ALA A 74 -2.33 5.35 -11.94
CA ALA A 74 -1.51 4.28 -12.52
C ALA A 74 -1.68 2.91 -11.82
N PHE A 75 -2.42 2.85 -10.72
CA PHE A 75 -2.65 1.62 -9.96
C PHE A 75 -3.51 0.62 -10.75
N PRO A 76 -2.98 -0.58 -11.09
CA PRO A 76 -3.63 -1.49 -12.03
C PRO A 76 -4.75 -2.35 -11.42
N LEU A 77 -4.85 -2.42 -10.08
CA LEU A 77 -5.85 -3.24 -9.42
C LEU A 77 -7.12 -2.44 -9.10
N PRO A 78 -8.30 -3.08 -9.09
CA PRO A 78 -9.52 -2.45 -8.64
C PRO A 78 -9.36 -2.05 -7.17
N ARG A 79 -9.42 -0.75 -6.90
CA ARG A 79 -9.46 -0.22 -5.53
C ARG A 79 -10.79 -0.66 -4.92
N ARG A 80 -10.82 -1.00 -3.63
CA ARG A 80 -12.10 -1.04 -2.91
C ARG A 80 -12.72 0.34 -3.07
N ALA A 81 -13.75 0.43 -3.91
CA ALA A 81 -14.55 1.63 -3.99
C ALA A 81 -15.11 1.83 -2.57
N VAL A 82 -14.53 2.76 -1.81
CA VAL A 82 -15.41 3.65 -1.06
C VAL A 82 -16.30 4.20 -2.15
N ASP A 83 -17.59 3.89 -2.08
CA ASP A 83 -18.64 4.50 -2.88
C ASP A 83 -18.47 6.02 -2.83
N LYS A 84 -17.57 6.56 -3.65
CA LYS A 84 -17.72 7.89 -4.19
C LYS A 84 -18.73 7.66 -5.29
N ALA A 85 -20.00 7.75 -4.87
CA ALA A 85 -21.11 7.95 -5.78
C ALA A 85 -20.63 8.87 -6.91
N PRO A 86 -20.88 8.49 -8.17
CA PRO A 86 -20.62 9.39 -9.27
C PRO A 86 -21.67 10.50 -9.16
N ASP A 87 -21.40 11.54 -8.36
CA ASP A 87 -21.98 12.86 -8.61
C ASP A 87 -21.27 13.44 -9.84
N ALA A 88 -21.54 12.79 -10.95
CA ALA A 88 -21.60 13.37 -12.26
C ALA A 88 -23.10 13.60 -12.55
N ASP A 89 -23.68 14.57 -11.85
CA ASP A 89 -24.93 15.24 -12.25
C ASP A 89 -24.48 16.62 -12.76
N ALA A 90 -24.23 16.81 -14.06
CA ALA A 90 -25.24 17.04 -15.08
C ALA A 90 -26.10 18.29 -14.81
N ALA A 91 -25.56 19.48 -15.11
CA ALA A 91 -26.28 20.62 -15.74
C ALA A 91 -25.35 21.82 -15.92
#